data_AF-A0AAU7ARM7-F1
#
_entry.id   AF-A0AAU7ARM7-F1
#
_cell.length_a   1.000
_cell.length_b   1.000
_cell.length_c   1.000
_cell.angle_alpha   90.00
_cell.angle_beta   90.00
_cell.angle_gamma   90.00
#
_symmetry.space_group_name_H-M   'P 1'
#
loop_
_entity.id
_entity.type
_entity.pdbx_description
1 polymer ?
#
loop_
_entity_poly.entity_id
_entity_poly.type
_entity_poly.pdbx_seq_one_letter_code
_entity_poly.pdbx_strand_id
1 'polypeptide(L)'
;MKLAGALIAFASLATVIAFIAALSGSKDDLPGDLRSCVKRGDAVIVHGQANLGAARQEIRAKSLTKLRTARRGDDTIILMAGQRFRLMVLANDTSPTLAGDLPKRLYEHADEFPLVAIEVDPIKGVLGDCIGIVGL
;
A
#
# COMPACT_ATOMS: atom_id res chain seq x y z
N MET A 1 23.57 -7.43 -54.73
CA MET A 1 24.22 -7.96 -53.52
C MET A 1 23.65 -7.21 -52.33
N LYS A 2 22.43 -7.61 -51.91
CA LYS A 2 22.13 -8.32 -50.66
C LYS A 2 22.49 -7.51 -49.39
N LEU A 3 21.59 -6.57 -49.08
CA LEU A 3 21.33 -5.98 -47.77
C LEU A 3 20.98 -7.11 -46.79
N ALA A 4 21.90 -7.50 -45.90
CA ALA A 4 21.66 -8.58 -44.94
C ALA A 4 22.49 -8.43 -43.65
N GLY A 5 22.58 -7.21 -43.10
CA GLY A 5 23.43 -6.93 -41.93
C GLY A 5 22.73 -6.29 -40.72
N ALA A 6 21.41 -6.07 -40.76
CA ALA A 6 20.72 -5.25 -39.76
C ALA A 6 19.52 -5.96 -39.07
N LEU A 7 19.58 -7.28 -38.93
CA LEU A 7 18.44 -8.08 -38.44
C LEU A 7 18.82 -9.10 -37.35
N ILE A 8 19.79 -8.78 -36.49
CA ILE A 8 20.13 -9.64 -35.32
C ILE A 8 20.43 -8.81 -34.07
N ALA A 9 19.72 -7.70 -33.85
CA ALA A 9 19.85 -6.90 -32.62
C ALA A 9 18.52 -6.67 -31.87
N PHE A 10 17.39 -7.08 -32.43
CA PHE A 10 16.06 -6.85 -31.83
C PHE A 10 15.45 -8.06 -31.14
N ALA A 11 16.06 -9.25 -31.25
CA ALA A 11 15.48 -10.48 -30.69
C ALA A 11 15.75 -10.67 -29.18
N SER A 12 16.71 -9.93 -28.60
CA SER A 12 17.11 -10.10 -27.18
C SER A 12 16.49 -9.08 -26.23
N LEU A 13 15.89 -7.98 -26.73
CA LEU A 13 15.19 -7.01 -25.87
C LEU A 13 13.72 -7.38 -25.60
N ALA A 14 13.07 -8.07 -26.53
CA ALA A 14 11.65 -8.42 -26.38
C ALA A 14 11.41 -9.48 -25.28
N THR A 15 12.35 -10.43 -25.12
CA THR A 15 12.24 -11.50 -24.12
C THR A 15 12.44 -11.00 -22.69
N VAL A 16 13.28 -9.99 -22.46
CA VAL A 16 13.48 -9.40 -21.12
C VAL A 16 12.26 -8.59 -20.70
N ILE A 17 11.65 -7.84 -21.62
CA ILE A 17 10.44 -7.05 -21.33
C ILE A 17 9.24 -7.96 -21.07
N ALA A 18 9.09 -9.07 -21.82
CA ALA A 18 8.01 -10.03 -21.61
C ALA A 18 8.13 -10.77 -20.26
N PHE A 19 9.35 -11.05 -19.78
CA PHE A 19 9.53 -11.72 -18.49
C PHE A 19 9.27 -10.79 -17.29
N ILE A 20 9.57 -9.49 -17.43
CA ILE A 20 9.22 -8.48 -16.42
C ILE A 20 7.70 -8.23 -16.41
N ALA A 21 7.07 -8.13 -17.58
CA ALA A 21 5.62 -7.95 -17.70
C ALA A 21 4.80 -9.17 -17.23
N ALA A 22 5.33 -10.39 -17.40
CA ALA A 22 4.68 -11.61 -16.91
C ALA A 22 4.77 -11.77 -15.38
N LEU A 23 5.76 -11.16 -14.74
CA LEU A 23 5.87 -11.11 -13.27
C LEU A 23 5.07 -9.94 -12.66
N SER A 24 4.83 -8.86 -13.41
CA SER A 24 4.00 -7.72 -12.96
C SER A 24 2.49 -7.91 -13.22
N GLY A 25 2.14 -8.78 -14.17
CA GLY A 25 0.78 -8.89 -14.73
C GLY A 25 -0.32 -9.42 -13.81
N SER A 26 -0.06 -9.71 -12.52
CA SER A 26 -1.12 -10.17 -11.61
C SER A 26 -1.09 -9.60 -10.19
N LYS A 27 -0.15 -8.70 -9.85
CA LYS A 27 0.03 -8.18 -8.48
C LYS A 27 -0.02 -6.65 -8.33
N ASP A 28 -0.03 -5.87 -9.41
CA ASP A 28 0.33 -4.44 -9.34
C ASP A 28 -0.82 -3.39 -9.38
N ASP A 29 -2.08 -3.78 -9.58
CA ASP A 29 -3.16 -2.77 -9.69
C ASP A 29 -3.67 -2.26 -8.34
N LEU A 30 -3.64 -3.10 -7.30
CA LEU A 30 -4.21 -2.75 -6.00
C LEU A 30 -3.49 -1.56 -5.32
N PRO A 31 -2.15 -1.49 -5.32
CA PRO A 31 -1.44 -0.32 -4.81
C PRO A 31 -1.80 0.95 -5.60
N GLY A 32 -1.98 0.86 -6.92
CA GLY A 32 -2.32 1.98 -7.79
C GLY A 32 -3.71 2.56 -7.52
N ASP A 33 -4.72 1.70 -7.46
CA ASP A 33 -6.11 2.07 -7.18
C ASP A 33 -6.28 2.67 -5.78
N LEU A 34 -5.68 2.04 -4.77
CA LEU A 34 -5.73 2.54 -3.39
C LEU A 34 -4.98 3.84 -3.24
N ARG A 35 -3.77 3.99 -3.80
CA ARG A 35 -3.03 5.25 -3.77
C ARG A 35 -3.84 6.36 -4.44
N SER A 36 -4.49 6.06 -5.55
CA SER A 36 -5.34 7.02 -6.27
C SER A 36 -6.55 7.41 -5.43
N CYS A 37 -7.20 6.45 -4.77
CA CYS A 37 -8.31 6.73 -3.84
C CYS A 37 -7.87 7.62 -2.67
N VAL A 38 -6.79 7.25 -1.99
CA VAL A 38 -6.21 7.98 -0.85
C VAL A 38 -5.88 9.42 -1.26
N LYS A 39 -5.19 9.60 -2.39
CA LYS A 39 -4.82 10.92 -2.93
C LYS A 39 -6.04 11.78 -3.26
N ARG A 40 -7.08 11.20 -3.89
CA ARG A 40 -8.31 11.93 -4.23
C ARG A 40 -9.12 12.34 -3.00
N GLY A 41 -9.02 11.58 -1.92
CA GLY A 41 -9.74 11.86 -0.67
C GLY A 41 -8.96 12.74 0.32
N ASP A 42 -7.84 13.35 -0.07
CA ASP A 42 -6.99 14.16 0.82
C ASP A 42 -6.41 13.41 2.03
N ALA A 43 -6.34 12.08 2.00
CA ALA A 43 -5.65 11.30 3.02
C ALA A 43 -4.13 11.31 2.77
N VAL A 44 -3.35 11.30 3.84
CA VAL A 44 -1.90 11.46 3.77
C VAL A 44 -1.23 10.10 3.65
N ILE A 45 -0.40 9.91 2.62
CA ILE A 45 0.47 8.75 2.52
C ILE A 45 1.69 8.94 3.43
N VAL A 46 1.96 7.92 4.23
CA VAL A 46 3.05 7.90 5.22
C VAL A 46 4.23 7.16 4.61
N HIS A 47 5.40 7.81 4.62
CA HIS A 47 6.67 7.22 4.20
C HIS A 47 7.67 7.09 5.36
N GLY A 48 7.24 7.38 6.59
CA GLY A 48 8.09 7.34 7.78
C GLY A 48 7.47 8.05 8.97
N GLN A 49 8.18 8.07 10.10
CA GLN A 49 7.70 8.56 11.40
C GLN A 49 7.14 9.99 11.39
N ALA A 50 7.69 10.88 10.55
CA ALA A 50 7.33 12.30 10.53
C ALA A 50 5.82 12.52 10.26
N ASN A 51 5.18 11.66 9.46
CA ASN A 51 3.78 11.81 9.06
C ASN A 51 2.81 11.16 10.07
N LEU A 52 3.31 10.49 11.10
CA LEU A 52 2.51 9.81 12.14
C LEU A 52 2.51 10.55 13.49
N GLY A 53 2.89 11.83 13.51
CA GLY A 53 2.91 12.64 14.74
C GLY A 53 1.58 12.61 15.50
N ALA A 54 0.46 12.71 14.80
CA ALA A 54 -0.88 12.63 15.39
C ALA A 54 -1.20 11.26 16.02
N ALA A 55 -0.60 10.18 15.48
CA ALA A 55 -0.82 8.82 15.96
C ALA A 55 0.14 8.42 17.10
N ARG A 56 1.25 9.14 17.30
CA ARG A 56 2.33 8.77 18.24
C ARG A 56 1.84 8.48 19.66
N GLN A 57 0.98 9.33 20.20
CA GLN A 57 0.49 9.19 21.58
C GLN A 57 -0.38 7.92 21.73
N GLU A 58 -1.29 7.70 20.79
CA GLU A 58 -2.20 6.55 20.80
C GLU A 58 -1.49 5.23 20.51
N ILE A 59 -0.50 5.24 19.61
CA ILE A 59 0.36 4.08 19.35
C ILE A 59 1.12 3.69 20.62
N ARG A 60 1.68 4.66 21.35
CA ARG A 60 2.34 4.42 22.65
C ARG A 60 1.38 3.91 23.72
N ALA A 61 0.14 4.41 23.71
CA ALA A 61 -0.91 3.99 24.63
C ALA A 61 -1.58 2.66 24.24
N LYS A 62 -1.23 2.08 23.08
CA LYS A 62 -1.85 0.88 22.51
C LYS A 62 -3.38 0.99 22.40
N SER A 63 -3.88 2.19 22.07
CA SER A 63 -5.31 2.49 22.02
C SER A 63 -5.94 2.32 20.63
N LEU A 64 -5.17 1.92 19.62
CA LEU A 64 -5.71 1.74 18.26
C LEU A 64 -6.60 0.51 18.21
N THR A 65 -7.78 0.67 17.61
CA THR A 65 -8.75 -0.41 17.41
C THR A 65 -8.78 -0.82 15.94
N LYS A 66 -8.72 -2.13 15.67
CA LYS A 66 -8.92 -2.65 14.31
C LYS A 66 -10.40 -2.51 13.92
N LEU A 67 -10.67 -1.73 12.87
CA LEU A 67 -12.04 -1.53 12.35
C LEU A 67 -12.40 -2.57 11.30
N ARG A 68 -11.51 -2.77 10.31
CA ARG A 68 -11.81 -3.61 9.15
C ARG A 68 -10.54 -4.28 8.64
N THR A 69 -10.72 -5.47 8.08
CA THR A 69 -9.70 -6.17 7.30
C THR A 69 -10.31 -6.52 5.96
N ALA A 70 -9.60 -6.23 4.88
CA ALA A 70 -9.95 -6.65 3.52
C ALA A 70 -8.76 -7.42 2.93
N ARG A 71 -9.04 -8.33 2.01
CA ARG A 71 -8.02 -9.13 1.33
C ARG A 71 -8.34 -9.23 -0.15
N ARG A 72 -7.33 -9.09 -1.00
CA ARG A 72 -7.45 -9.31 -2.45
C ARG A 72 -6.19 -10.03 -2.93
N GLY A 73 -6.35 -11.30 -3.30
CA GLY A 73 -5.20 -12.18 -3.53
C GLY A 73 -4.34 -12.32 -2.27
N ASP A 74 -3.04 -12.06 -2.42
CA ASP A 74 -2.06 -12.12 -1.33
C ASP A 74 -2.02 -10.83 -0.49
N ASP A 75 -2.64 -9.76 -0.99
CA ASP A 75 -2.63 -8.47 -0.33
C ASP A 75 -3.67 -8.41 0.79
N THR A 76 -3.24 -7.93 1.95
CA THR A 76 -4.08 -7.71 3.13
C THR A 76 -4.08 -6.24 3.50
N ILE A 77 -5.27 -5.68 3.68
CA ILE A 77 -5.46 -4.29 4.10
C ILE A 77 -6.09 -4.28 5.47
N ILE A 78 -5.53 -3.51 6.38
CA ILE A 78 -6.08 -3.29 7.71
C ILE A 78 -6.40 -1.81 7.88
N LEU A 79 -7.64 -1.53 8.26
CA LEU A 79 -8.07 -0.23 8.73
C LEU A 79 -8.14 -0.24 10.25
N MET A 80 -7.48 0.72 10.88
CA MET A 80 -7.49 0.98 12.32
C MET A 80 -8.00 2.38 12.61
N ALA A 81 -8.58 2.55 13.79
CA ALA A 81 -9.00 3.85 14.31
C ALA A 81 -8.26 4.17 15.60
N GLY A 82 -7.79 5.41 15.68
CA GLY A 82 -7.57 6.14 16.93
C GLY A 82 -8.73 7.09 17.22
N GLN A 83 -8.61 7.90 18.25
CA GLN A 83 -9.63 8.88 18.63
C GLN A 83 -9.80 9.98 17.59
N ARG A 84 -8.69 10.42 16.97
CA ARG A 84 -8.67 11.56 16.04
C ARG A 84 -8.07 11.23 14.68
N PHE A 85 -7.89 9.95 14.37
CA PHE A 85 -7.36 9.56 13.07
C PHE A 85 -7.80 8.16 12.69
N ARG A 86 -7.73 7.87 11.40
CA ARG A 86 -7.76 6.51 10.86
C ARG A 86 -6.43 6.20 10.21
N LEU A 87 -5.99 4.95 10.36
CA LEU A 87 -4.75 4.45 9.80
C LEU A 87 -5.07 3.23 8.94
N MET A 88 -4.66 3.26 7.68
CA MET A 88 -4.78 2.15 6.75
C MET A 88 -3.38 1.66 6.40
N VAL A 89 -3.19 0.34 6.46
CA VAL A 89 -1.98 -0.33 5.96
C VAL A 89 -2.37 -1.36 4.92
N LEU A 90 -1.62 -1.39 3.82
CA LEU A 90 -1.58 -2.47 2.84
C LEU A 90 -0.30 -3.27 3.08
N ALA A 91 -0.42 -4.58 3.21
CA ALA A 91 0.69 -5.52 3.27
C ALA A 91 0.52 -6.62 2.23
N ASN A 92 1.64 -7.04 1.66
CA ASN A 92 1.75 -8.14 0.70
C ASN A 92 2.71 -9.21 1.25
N ASP A 93 3.06 -10.20 0.43
CA ASP A 93 3.99 -11.28 0.76
C ASP A 93 5.40 -10.83 1.13
N THR A 94 5.85 -9.67 0.63
CA THR A 94 7.15 -9.07 0.96
C THR A 94 7.12 -8.17 2.21
N SER A 95 5.93 -7.86 2.73
CA SER A 95 5.78 -6.95 3.86
C SER A 95 6.07 -7.64 5.20
N PRO A 96 6.45 -6.88 6.25
CA PRO A 96 6.51 -7.41 7.60
C PRO A 96 5.17 -7.97 8.06
N THR A 97 5.21 -8.98 8.93
CA THR A 97 3.99 -9.65 9.43
C THR A 97 2.99 -8.69 10.07
N LEU A 98 1.69 -8.85 9.78
CA LEU A 98 0.64 -8.05 10.42
C LEU A 98 0.35 -8.48 11.88
N ALA A 99 0.99 -9.56 12.35
CA ALA A 99 0.84 -10.05 13.72
C ALA A 99 1.69 -9.25 14.73
N GLY A 100 1.26 -9.28 15.99
CA GLY A 100 1.93 -8.60 17.11
C GLY A 100 1.55 -7.13 17.21
N ASP A 101 2.50 -6.29 17.63
CA ASP A 101 2.31 -4.84 17.81
C ASP A 101 2.41 -4.09 16.48
N LEU A 102 1.39 -4.28 15.63
CA LEU A 102 1.29 -3.63 14.32
C LEU A 102 1.34 -2.09 14.41
N PRO A 103 0.63 -1.41 15.34
CA PRO A 103 0.72 0.04 15.47
C PRO A 103 2.14 0.54 15.69
N LYS A 104 2.89 -0.10 16.59
CA LYS A 104 4.29 0.25 16.83
C LYS A 104 5.13 0.06 15.57
N ARG A 105 4.94 -1.05 14.85
CA ARG A 105 5.71 -1.31 13.62
C ARG A 105 5.40 -0.31 12.52
N LEU A 106 4.14 0.06 12.33
CA LEU A 106 3.79 1.10 11.35
C LEU A 106 4.38 2.45 11.69
N TYR A 107 4.52 2.75 12.98
CA TYR A 107 5.23 3.94 13.41
C TYR A 107 6.72 3.85 13.05
N GLU A 108 7.39 2.75 13.39
CA GLU A 108 8.85 2.63 13.26
C GLU A 108 9.32 2.34 11.83
N HIS A 109 8.54 1.58 11.05
CA HIS A 109 8.89 0.93 9.79
C HIS A 109 7.78 1.07 8.73
N ALA A 110 7.16 2.25 8.62
CA ALA A 110 6.07 2.49 7.67
C ALA A 110 6.48 2.28 6.20
N ASP A 111 7.76 2.48 5.89
CA ASP A 111 8.39 2.33 4.58
C ASP A 111 8.55 0.87 4.13
N GLU A 112 8.51 -0.08 5.07
CA GLU A 112 8.54 -1.53 4.76
C GLU A 112 7.18 -2.05 4.25
N PHE A 113 6.15 -1.21 4.28
CA PHE A 113 4.83 -1.55 3.76
C PHE A 113 4.58 -0.86 2.42
N PRO A 114 3.97 -1.55 1.44
CA PRO A 114 3.61 -0.96 0.15
C PRO A 114 2.82 0.34 0.28
N LEU A 115 1.87 0.41 1.22
CA LEU A 115 1.12 1.62 1.47
C LEU A 115 0.73 1.73 2.95
N VAL A 116 1.07 2.86 3.55
CA VAL A 116 0.51 3.32 4.82
C VAL A 116 -0.14 4.67 4.57
N ALA A 117 -1.38 4.84 5.01
CA ALA A 117 -2.12 6.09 4.85
C ALA A 117 -2.80 6.46 6.16
N ILE A 118 -2.80 7.76 6.47
CA ILE A 118 -3.45 8.32 7.65
C ILE A 118 -4.45 9.39 7.22
N GLU A 119 -5.61 9.38 7.86
CA GLU A 119 -6.64 10.41 7.76
C GLU A 119 -6.78 11.04 9.13
N VAL A 120 -6.35 12.30 9.27
CA VAL A 120 -6.48 13.07 10.51
C VAL A 120 -7.85 13.72 10.55
N ASP A 121 -8.52 13.66 11.70
CA ASP A 121 -9.90 14.09 11.91
C ASP A 121 -10.84 13.50 10.83
N PRO A 122 -11.12 12.18 10.87
CA PRO A 122 -11.69 11.40 9.78
C PRO A 122 -13.21 11.61 9.60
N ILE A 123 -13.62 12.87 9.42
CA ILE A 123 -15.01 13.30 9.19
C ILE A 123 -15.48 12.84 7.81
N LYS A 124 -14.59 12.88 6.81
CA LYS A 124 -14.90 12.45 5.44
C LYS A 124 -14.96 10.94 5.29
N GLY A 125 -14.24 10.18 6.15
CA GLY A 125 -14.27 8.72 6.15
C GLY A 125 -13.52 8.09 4.98
N VAL A 126 -12.59 8.84 4.38
CA VAL A 126 -11.89 8.51 3.13
C VAL A 126 -11.27 7.12 3.15
N LEU A 127 -10.55 6.78 4.23
CA LEU A 127 -9.91 5.47 4.31
C LEU A 127 -10.91 4.32 4.44
N GLY A 128 -12.10 4.59 4.98
CA GLY A 128 -13.21 3.64 5.04
C GLY A 128 -13.80 3.34 3.67
N ASP A 129 -13.90 4.35 2.81
CA ASP A 129 -14.38 4.18 1.44
C ASP A 129 -13.33 3.49 0.57
N CYS A 130 -12.05 3.87 0.71
CA CYS A 130 -10.96 3.28 -0.06
C CYS A 130 -10.77 1.78 0.21
N ILE A 131 -10.88 1.34 1.48
CA ILE A 131 -10.85 -0.10 1.78
C ILE A 131 -12.07 -0.84 1.21
N GLY A 132 -13.19 -0.13 1.01
CA GLY A 132 -14.41 -0.67 0.39
C GLY A 132 -14.21 -1.11 -1.06
N ILE A 133 -13.33 -0.46 -1.80
CA ILE A 133 -12.99 -0.80 -3.20
C ILE A 133 -12.37 -2.20 -3.31
N VAL A 134 -11.74 -2.67 -2.23
CA VAL A 134 -11.02 -3.95 -2.22
C VAL A 134 -11.88 -5.12 -1.74
N GLY A 135 -12.94 -4.83 -0.99
CA GLY A 135 -13.85 -5.84 -0.44
C GLY A 135 -15.13 -6.04 -1.23
N LEU A 136 -15.21 -5.52 -2.46
CA LEU A 136 -16.32 -5.70 -3.40
C LEU A 136 -15.98 -6.75 -4.47
#